data_AF-A0A381TC74-F1
#
_entry.id   AF-A0A381TC74-F1
#
_cell.length_a   1.000
_cell.length_b   1.000
_cell.length_c   1.000
_cell.angle_alpha   90.00
_cell.angle_beta   90.00
_cell.angle_gamma   90.00
#
_symmetry.space_group_name_H-M   'P 1'
#
loop_
_entity.id
_entity.type
_entity.pdbx_description
1 polymer ?
#
loop_
_entity_poly.entity_id
_entity_poly.type
_entity_poly.pdbx_seq_one_letter_code
_entity_poly.pdbx_strand_id
1 'polypeptide(L)'
;MSDNTNQDNGTNTDRRELLKGLATVPVFGLFLVNLWRKMRRDALKKSNLLADLFQEKSAPTVVSDLSDSRHLNLGIIGYGGRGSHLVRGAGFATKGWTDSASENARKNKLDKGFETFMQQEDLNVSLVGVCDLFDVRAEQGIDASTNEVRPGGKPLESATRYRYHEELLKNDKIDAVIIATPDHWHAQIAMDAANAGKHVYCEKGLTRTFDEAIDLYDTVKRTGITFQLGHQNRQVEANEKAKQIIRQGLLGDINLVELATNRNSPWGAWVWDIHPEGNSKTIDWDTFQKPAPNKIGFGEEALKRFFRWRCWYDYGTGLSGDLLSHDFDAINQIMGLGIPKYASSSGGIYYYKDGRDVPDVWNATFEYPEKDLTVLYSATLSSNDARGNRIMGHDATMQMGGQSGGGSVHGFIVKADPESTRYKERLESGIINSQYPIYSYSPGSKQIDGVTSATSRYFANKGLLYTYREGKRVDPTHLHVKDWLDAIRSGGQPRCNIEVALHEAVACHMATESYLQGRKIEWDPKNRRLV
;
A
#
# COMPACT_ATOMS: atom_id res chain seq x y z
N MET A 1 -90.36 30.04 2.64
CA MET A 1 -89.35 29.31 3.43
C MET A 1 -88.63 28.39 2.45
N SER A 2 -87.41 28.75 2.10
CA SER A 2 -86.61 28.18 1.02
C SER A 2 -85.79 26.98 1.47
N ASP A 3 -85.80 25.95 0.62
CA ASP A 3 -84.74 25.02 0.23
C ASP A 3 -83.55 24.76 1.15
N ASN A 4 -83.25 23.46 1.34
CA ASN A 4 -81.92 22.99 0.96
C ASN A 4 -81.90 21.50 0.56
N THR A 5 -81.15 21.27 -0.51
CA THR A 5 -80.88 20.02 -1.24
C THR A 5 -79.63 19.30 -0.71
N ASN A 6 -79.55 17.98 -0.96
CA ASN A 6 -78.33 17.22 -1.29
C ASN A 6 -78.73 15.78 -1.64
N GLN A 7 -78.75 15.39 -2.92
CA GLN A 7 -77.64 14.88 -3.77
C GLN A 7 -77.17 13.46 -3.39
N ASP A 8 -77.57 12.51 -4.23
CA ASP A 8 -76.97 11.19 -4.37
C ASP A 8 -76.52 11.04 -5.83
N ASN A 9 -75.20 10.94 -6.05
CA ASN A 9 -74.56 10.87 -7.36
C ASN A 9 -73.47 9.80 -7.31
N GLY A 10 -73.86 8.53 -7.48
CA GLY A 10 -72.94 7.40 -7.60
C GLY A 10 -73.28 6.54 -8.81
N THR A 11 -72.28 6.30 -9.68
CA THR A 11 -72.07 5.10 -10.54
C THR A 11 -71.58 5.32 -11.99
N ASN A 12 -71.29 6.55 -12.46
CA ASN A 12 -70.79 6.74 -13.83
C ASN A 12 -69.31 7.15 -13.96
N THR A 13 -68.66 7.59 -12.88
CA THR A 13 -67.25 8.01 -12.88
C THR A 13 -66.27 6.83 -12.81
N ASP A 14 -66.65 5.76 -12.10
CA ASP A 14 -65.77 4.62 -11.81
C ASP A 14 -65.45 3.76 -13.04
N ARG A 15 -66.43 3.52 -13.93
CA ARG A 15 -66.21 2.76 -15.17
C ARG A 15 -65.29 3.48 -16.15
N ARG A 16 -65.33 4.81 -16.17
CA ARG A 16 -64.52 5.63 -17.09
C ARG A 16 -63.06 5.72 -16.62
N GLU A 17 -62.83 5.76 -15.31
CA GLU A 17 -61.49 5.66 -14.71
C GLU A 17 -60.92 4.23 -14.82
N LEU A 18 -61.75 3.19 -14.66
CA LEU A 18 -61.35 1.80 -14.87
C LEU A 18 -60.94 1.52 -16.33
N LEU A 19 -61.68 2.07 -17.30
CA LEU A 19 -61.35 1.97 -18.73
C LEU A 19 -60.08 2.76 -19.11
N LYS A 20 -59.83 3.91 -18.48
CA LYS A 20 -58.55 4.63 -18.63
C LYS A 20 -57.38 3.84 -18.02
N GLY A 21 -57.59 3.18 -16.88
CA GLY A 21 -56.61 2.26 -16.28
C GLY A 21 -56.33 1.03 -17.14
N LEU A 22 -57.35 0.46 -17.80
CA LEU A 22 -57.18 -0.66 -18.73
C LEU A 22 -56.51 -0.26 -20.05
N ALA A 23 -56.67 0.99 -20.50
CA ALA A 23 -55.99 1.51 -21.69
C ALA A 23 -54.50 1.84 -21.45
N THR A 24 -54.11 2.16 -20.22
CA THR A 24 -52.71 2.42 -19.86
C THR A 24 -51.90 1.15 -19.63
N VAL A 25 -52.52 0.05 -19.21
CA VAL A 25 -51.84 -1.25 -18.98
C VAL A 25 -51.09 -1.78 -20.22
N PRO A 26 -51.66 -1.79 -21.44
CA PRO A 26 -50.93 -2.19 -22.65
C PRO A 26 -49.75 -1.26 -22.98
N VAL A 27 -49.91 0.04 -22.77
CA VAL A 27 -48.86 1.05 -23.03
C VAL A 27 -47.72 0.90 -22.02
N PHE A 28 -48.05 0.72 -20.74
CA PHE A 28 -47.08 0.46 -19.68
C PHE A 28 -46.37 -0.89 -19.87
N GLY A 29 -47.11 -1.91 -20.32
CA GLY A 29 -46.56 -3.21 -20.70
C GLY A 29 -45.58 -3.11 -21.87
N LEU A 30 -45.94 -2.38 -22.94
CA LEU A 30 -45.05 -2.10 -24.08
C LEU A 30 -43.81 -1.31 -23.66
N PHE A 31 -43.97 -0.33 -22.77
CA PHE A 31 -42.85 0.43 -22.20
C PHE A 31 -41.91 -0.49 -21.40
N LEU A 32 -42.44 -1.32 -20.49
CA LEU A 32 -41.65 -2.27 -19.70
C LEU A 32 -40.96 -3.33 -20.56
N VAL A 33 -41.62 -3.83 -21.60
CA VAL A 33 -41.02 -4.77 -22.56
C VAL A 33 -39.90 -4.10 -23.36
N ASN A 34 -40.10 -2.86 -23.82
CA ASN A 34 -39.06 -2.10 -24.52
C ASN A 34 -37.90 -1.72 -23.59
N LEU A 35 -38.17 -1.38 -22.34
CA LEU A 35 -37.16 -1.13 -21.30
C LEU A 35 -36.36 -2.39 -21.03
N TRP A 36 -37.02 -3.54 -20.84
CA TRP A 36 -36.37 -4.83 -20.65
C TRP A 36 -35.53 -5.25 -21.88
N ARG A 37 -36.07 -5.07 -23.10
CA ARG A 37 -35.32 -5.31 -24.35
C ARG A 37 -34.13 -4.36 -24.51
N LYS A 38 -34.25 -3.11 -24.07
CA LYS A 38 -33.14 -2.15 -24.06
C LYS A 38 -32.10 -2.57 -23.03
N MET A 39 -32.49 -2.82 -21.78
CA MET A 39 -31.61 -3.31 -20.72
C MET A 39 -30.88 -4.60 -21.11
N ARG A 40 -31.58 -5.56 -21.74
CA ARG A 40 -30.99 -6.81 -22.22
C ARG A 40 -30.01 -6.59 -23.37
N ARG A 41 -30.33 -5.69 -24.33
CA ARG A 41 -29.41 -5.33 -25.42
C ARG A 41 -28.20 -4.57 -24.91
N ASP A 42 -28.37 -3.66 -23.96
CA ASP A 42 -27.29 -2.90 -23.34
C ASP A 42 -26.39 -3.83 -22.50
N ALA A 43 -26.98 -4.78 -21.77
CA ALA A 43 -26.23 -5.82 -21.04
C ALA A 43 -25.46 -6.74 -21.99
N LEU A 44 -26.06 -7.18 -23.11
CA LEU A 44 -25.39 -8.01 -24.12
C LEU A 44 -24.28 -7.25 -24.87
N LYS A 45 -24.49 -5.97 -25.19
CA LYS A 45 -23.46 -5.12 -25.78
C LYS A 45 -22.29 -4.92 -24.81
N LYS A 46 -22.56 -4.70 -23.52
CA LYS A 46 -21.53 -4.59 -22.47
C LYS A 46 -20.77 -5.91 -22.25
N SER A 47 -21.47 -7.05 -22.19
CA SER A 47 -20.82 -8.36 -22.04
C SER A 47 -19.95 -8.71 -23.24
N ASN A 48 -20.39 -8.38 -24.46
CA ASN A 48 -19.60 -8.59 -25.67
C ASN A 48 -18.42 -7.62 -25.75
N LEU A 49 -18.56 -6.38 -25.25
CA LEU A 49 -17.46 -5.43 -25.15
C LEU A 49 -16.33 -5.98 -24.26
N LEU A 50 -16.69 -6.55 -23.11
CA LEU A 50 -15.76 -7.17 -22.17
C LEU A 50 -15.19 -8.48 -22.75
N ALA A 51 -15.98 -9.29 -23.45
CA ALA A 51 -15.47 -10.51 -24.06
C ALA A 51 -14.46 -10.25 -25.19
N ASP A 52 -14.64 -9.19 -25.99
CA ASP A 52 -13.75 -8.83 -27.10
C ASP A 52 -12.49 -8.06 -26.64
N LEU A 53 -12.56 -7.33 -25.52
CA LEU A 53 -11.43 -6.60 -24.95
C LEU A 53 -10.54 -7.48 -24.06
N PHE A 54 -11.02 -8.66 -23.64
CA PHE A 54 -10.36 -9.49 -22.64
C PHE A 54 -10.23 -10.94 -23.10
N GLN A 55 -8.99 -11.39 -23.34
CA GLN A 55 -8.66 -12.80 -23.18
C GLN A 55 -8.33 -13.04 -21.71
N GLU A 56 -9.29 -13.53 -20.91
CA GLU A 56 -8.97 -14.13 -19.61
C GLU A 56 -8.16 -15.41 -19.87
N LYS A 57 -6.83 -15.29 -19.86
CA LYS A 57 -5.99 -16.44 -19.53
C LYS A 57 -5.97 -16.57 -18.00
N SER A 58 -6.23 -17.79 -17.58
CA SER A 58 -6.49 -18.28 -16.23
C SER A 58 -5.56 -17.77 -15.13
N ALA A 59 -6.05 -17.93 -13.90
CA ALA A 59 -5.50 -17.55 -12.60
C ALA A 59 -3.96 -17.54 -12.48
N PRO A 60 -3.40 -16.61 -11.67
CA PRO A 60 -1.97 -16.59 -11.37
C PRO A 60 -1.53 -17.95 -10.87
N THR A 61 -0.32 -18.34 -11.26
CA THR A 61 0.37 -19.55 -10.85
C THR A 61 0.18 -19.75 -9.35
N VAL A 62 -0.53 -20.83 -8.98
CA VAL A 62 -0.57 -21.32 -7.61
C VAL A 62 0.89 -21.51 -7.20
N VAL A 63 1.31 -20.79 -6.15
CA VAL A 63 2.62 -21.03 -5.54
C VAL A 63 2.64 -22.52 -5.22
N SER A 64 3.59 -23.24 -5.80
CA SER A 64 3.79 -24.66 -5.55
C SER A 64 3.73 -24.92 -4.06
N ASP A 65 2.92 -25.90 -3.64
CA ASP A 65 2.92 -26.39 -2.25
C ASP A 65 4.37 -26.56 -1.80
N LEU A 66 4.75 -25.86 -0.72
CA LEU A 66 6.10 -25.89 -0.18
C LEU A 66 6.47 -27.32 0.18
N SER A 67 7.61 -27.79 -0.34
CA SER A 67 8.19 -29.08 0.05
C SER A 67 8.91 -29.04 1.40
N ASP A 68 9.23 -27.84 1.90
CA ASP A 68 9.98 -27.64 3.15
C ASP A 68 9.08 -27.02 4.25
N SER A 69 8.87 -27.78 5.32
CA SER A 69 8.13 -27.39 6.52
C SER A 69 9.04 -26.89 7.65
N ARG A 70 10.30 -26.52 7.35
CA ARG A 70 11.27 -26.02 8.35
C ARG A 70 10.68 -24.89 9.19
N HIS A 71 10.79 -25.08 10.51
CA HIS A 71 10.50 -24.05 11.50
C HIS A 71 11.60 -22.97 11.45
N LEU A 72 11.22 -21.69 11.48
CA LEU A 72 12.17 -20.57 11.47
C LEU A 72 12.05 -19.73 12.74
N ASN A 73 13.20 -19.35 13.28
CA ASN A 73 13.31 -18.48 14.44
C ASN A 73 13.62 -17.05 14.00
N LEU A 74 12.77 -16.12 14.40
CA LEU A 74 12.84 -14.71 14.01
C LEU A 74 13.35 -13.84 15.14
N GLY A 75 14.18 -12.86 14.78
CA GLY A 75 14.48 -11.68 15.60
C GLY A 75 13.79 -10.43 15.06
N ILE A 76 13.39 -9.51 15.94
CA ILE A 76 12.92 -8.16 15.56
C ILE A 76 13.90 -7.11 16.09
N ILE A 77 14.33 -6.21 15.21
CA ILE A 77 15.19 -5.07 15.52
C ILE A 77 14.39 -3.80 15.21
N GLY A 78 13.93 -3.11 16.26
CA GLY A 78 12.95 -2.02 16.21
C GLY A 78 11.51 -2.52 16.35
N TYR A 79 10.96 -2.49 17.56
CA TYR A 79 9.57 -2.82 17.90
C TYR A 79 8.68 -1.56 18.02
N GLY A 80 8.97 -0.54 17.20
CA GLY A 80 8.12 0.65 17.09
C GLY A 80 6.73 0.34 16.49
N GLY A 81 5.96 1.38 16.17
CA GLY A 81 4.62 1.22 15.60
C GLY A 81 4.58 0.29 14.38
N ARG A 82 5.56 0.41 13.48
CA ARG A 82 5.69 -0.45 12.31
C ARG A 82 6.23 -1.85 12.64
N GLY A 83 7.25 -1.97 13.50
CA GLY A 83 7.77 -3.25 13.97
C GLY A 83 6.68 -4.13 14.59
N SER A 84 5.83 -3.54 15.43
CA SER A 84 4.66 -4.24 16.00
C SER A 84 3.69 -4.75 14.94
N HIS A 85 3.55 -4.05 13.81
CA HIS A 85 2.66 -4.47 12.73
C HIS A 85 3.24 -5.63 11.91
N LEU A 86 4.55 -5.60 11.64
CA LEU A 86 5.25 -6.70 10.98
C LEU A 86 5.22 -7.98 11.82
N VAL A 87 5.44 -7.83 13.12
CA VAL A 87 5.36 -8.95 14.07
C VAL A 87 3.93 -9.50 14.15
N ARG A 88 2.88 -8.66 14.05
CA ARG A 88 1.50 -9.14 13.85
C ARG A 88 1.30 -9.88 12.52
N GLY A 89 1.93 -9.41 11.45
CA GLY A 89 1.98 -10.12 10.17
C GLY A 89 2.64 -11.51 10.29
N ALA A 90 3.64 -11.65 11.17
CA ALA A 90 4.27 -12.93 11.52
C ALA A 90 3.43 -13.78 12.50
N GLY A 91 2.27 -13.28 12.96
CA GLY A 91 1.36 -13.99 13.84
C GLY A 91 1.59 -13.76 15.34
N PHE A 92 2.27 -12.68 15.75
CA PHE A 92 2.48 -12.36 17.17
C PHE A 92 1.96 -10.96 17.50
N ALA A 93 1.27 -10.82 18.63
CA ALA A 93 0.69 -9.56 19.04
C ALA A 93 0.79 -9.41 20.56
N THR A 94 0.94 -8.18 21.05
CA THR A 94 0.87 -7.92 22.49
C THR A 94 -0.49 -8.29 23.05
N LYS A 95 -0.53 -8.70 24.32
CA LYS A 95 -1.78 -8.98 25.03
C LYS A 95 -2.69 -7.75 25.02
N GLY A 96 -2.11 -6.58 25.26
CA GLY A 96 -2.83 -5.31 25.24
C GLY A 96 -3.50 -5.02 23.89
N TRP A 97 -2.84 -5.36 22.77
CA TRP A 97 -3.44 -5.22 21.44
C TRP A 97 -4.56 -6.23 21.22
N THR A 98 -4.36 -7.52 21.55
CA THR A 98 -5.39 -8.55 21.34
C THR A 98 -6.63 -8.30 22.19
N ASP A 99 -6.47 -7.86 23.43
CA ASP A 99 -7.58 -7.51 24.33
C ASP A 99 -8.38 -6.35 23.73
N SER A 100 -7.70 -5.27 23.33
CA SER A 100 -8.32 -4.09 22.72
C SER A 100 -9.01 -4.43 21.40
N ALA A 101 -8.36 -5.20 20.53
CA ALA A 101 -8.92 -5.60 19.24
C ALA A 101 -10.13 -6.52 19.42
N SER A 102 -10.08 -7.48 20.36
CA SER A 102 -11.22 -8.33 20.67
C SER A 102 -12.37 -7.53 21.26
N GLU A 103 -12.11 -6.56 22.14
CA GLU A 103 -13.14 -5.71 22.72
C GLU A 103 -13.79 -4.83 21.64
N ASN A 104 -13.00 -4.23 20.76
CA ASN A 104 -13.50 -3.43 19.64
C ASN A 104 -14.37 -4.26 18.70
N ALA A 105 -13.97 -5.50 18.38
CA ALA A 105 -14.77 -6.41 17.56
C ALA A 105 -16.11 -6.80 18.23
N ARG A 106 -16.14 -6.90 19.57
CA ARG A 106 -17.39 -7.12 20.34
C ARG A 106 -18.29 -5.89 20.34
N LYS A 107 -17.72 -4.68 20.50
CA LYS A 107 -18.45 -3.40 20.49
C LYS A 107 -18.96 -3.03 19.10
N ASN A 108 -18.21 -3.39 18.06
CA ASN A 108 -18.50 -3.06 16.67
C ASN A 108 -18.25 -4.26 15.76
N LYS A 109 -19.31 -4.92 15.29
CA LYS A 109 -19.23 -6.08 14.38
C LYS A 109 -18.55 -5.79 13.03
N LEU A 110 -18.42 -4.51 12.65
CA LEU A 110 -17.70 -4.08 11.45
C LEU A 110 -16.19 -3.94 11.69
N ASP A 111 -15.74 -3.92 12.95
CA ASP A 111 -14.32 -4.02 13.27
C ASP A 111 -13.88 -5.48 13.15
N LYS A 112 -13.14 -5.75 12.08
CA LYS A 112 -12.65 -7.09 11.74
C LYS A 112 -11.18 -7.30 12.08
N GLY A 113 -10.52 -6.34 12.75
CA GLY A 113 -9.08 -6.42 13.01
C GLY A 113 -8.68 -7.70 13.75
N PHE A 114 -9.40 -8.02 14.83
CA PHE A 114 -9.18 -9.24 15.61
C PHE A 114 -9.49 -10.51 14.81
N GLU A 115 -10.62 -10.54 14.10
CA GLU A 115 -11.02 -11.67 13.27
C GLU A 115 -9.99 -11.95 12.15
N THR A 116 -9.55 -10.91 11.44
CA THR A 116 -8.52 -11.02 10.39
C THR A 116 -7.21 -11.54 10.96
N PHE A 117 -6.77 -11.04 12.12
CA PHE A 117 -5.55 -11.53 12.76
C PHE A 117 -5.65 -13.01 13.12
N MET A 118 -6.72 -13.44 13.80
CA MET A 118 -6.89 -14.84 14.23
C MET A 118 -7.08 -15.83 13.07
N GLN A 119 -7.51 -15.36 11.90
CA GLN A 119 -7.67 -16.17 10.68
C GLN A 119 -6.41 -16.26 9.82
N GLN A 120 -5.32 -15.59 10.21
CA GLN A 120 -4.03 -15.73 9.53
C GLN A 120 -3.55 -17.18 9.58
N GLU A 121 -2.76 -17.57 8.59
CA GLU A 121 -2.07 -18.85 8.59
C GLU A 121 -1.00 -18.85 9.69
N ASP A 122 -0.79 -20.00 10.34
CA ASP A 122 0.41 -20.18 11.15
C ASP A 122 1.61 -20.33 10.20
N LEU A 123 2.48 -19.32 10.20
CA LEU A 123 3.67 -19.30 9.34
C LEU A 123 4.76 -20.27 9.81
N ASN A 124 4.52 -21.06 10.87
CA ASN A 124 5.45 -22.03 11.45
C ASN A 124 6.79 -21.37 11.83
N VAL A 125 6.69 -20.31 12.63
CA VAL A 125 7.84 -19.54 13.12
C VAL A 125 7.72 -19.23 14.62
N SER A 126 8.85 -18.92 15.26
CA SER A 126 8.92 -18.40 16.63
C SER A 126 9.56 -17.02 16.65
N LEU A 127 9.11 -16.14 17.54
CA LEU A 127 9.76 -14.86 17.83
C LEU A 127 10.69 -15.05 19.03
N VAL A 128 12.00 -15.15 18.77
CA VAL A 128 12.99 -15.58 19.79
C VAL A 128 13.95 -14.45 20.22
N GLY A 129 13.95 -13.31 19.53
CA GLY A 129 14.79 -12.17 19.89
C GLY A 129 14.10 -10.83 19.63
N VAL A 130 14.24 -9.90 20.57
CA VAL A 130 13.75 -8.52 20.47
C VAL A 130 14.87 -7.55 20.81
N CYS A 131 15.13 -6.59 19.93
CA CYS A 131 16.08 -5.50 20.13
C CYS A 131 15.39 -4.16 19.88
N ASP A 132 15.36 -3.28 20.89
CA ASP A 132 14.86 -1.90 20.74
C ASP A 132 15.60 -0.98 21.72
N LEU A 133 15.89 0.24 21.27
CA LEU A 133 16.59 1.25 22.07
C LEU A 133 15.67 1.98 23.05
N PHE A 134 14.35 1.84 22.90
CA PHE A 134 13.37 2.32 23.86
C PHE A 134 12.80 1.15 24.67
N ASP A 135 13.07 1.14 25.97
CA ASP A 135 12.73 0.04 26.88
C ASP A 135 11.26 -0.38 26.79
N VAL A 136 10.33 0.59 26.71
CA VAL A 136 8.89 0.33 26.59
C VAL A 136 8.57 -0.50 25.34
N ARG A 137 9.27 -0.27 24.22
CA ARG A 137 9.06 -1.03 22.98
C ARG A 137 9.70 -2.40 23.04
N ALA A 138 10.88 -2.51 23.67
CA ALA A 138 11.49 -3.81 23.90
C ALA A 138 10.58 -4.72 24.74
N GLU A 139 10.02 -4.22 25.86
CA GLU A 139 9.10 -4.99 26.70
C GLU A 139 7.81 -5.37 25.96
N GLN A 140 7.28 -4.49 25.10
CA GLN A 140 6.14 -4.83 24.23
C GLN A 140 6.49 -5.96 23.24
N GLY A 141 7.71 -6.00 22.70
CA GLY A 141 8.14 -7.09 21.85
C GLY A 141 8.21 -8.43 22.60
N ILE A 142 8.68 -8.42 23.85
CA ILE A 142 8.69 -9.60 24.71
C ILE A 142 7.26 -10.06 25.01
N ASP A 143 6.37 -9.15 25.43
CA ASP A 143 4.95 -9.45 25.67
C ASP A 143 4.30 -10.14 24.46
N ALA A 144 4.54 -9.62 23.26
CA ALA A 144 4.01 -10.20 22.02
C ALA A 144 4.49 -11.63 21.75
N SER A 145 5.72 -11.97 22.14
CA SER A 145 6.27 -13.33 21.97
C SER A 145 5.62 -14.36 22.91
N THR A 146 5.03 -13.91 24.01
CA THR A 146 4.44 -14.78 25.05
C THR A 146 2.92 -14.94 24.94
N ASN A 147 2.27 -14.09 24.15
CA ASN A 147 0.81 -14.08 24.05
C ASN A 147 0.28 -15.31 23.32
N GLU A 148 -0.56 -16.10 24.00
CA GLU A 148 -1.18 -17.31 23.44
C GLU A 148 -2.40 -17.01 22.55
N VAL A 149 -2.92 -15.78 22.57
CA VAL A 149 -4.00 -15.33 21.68
C VAL A 149 -3.41 -14.98 20.32
N ARG A 150 -3.14 -16.01 19.51
CA ARG A 150 -2.52 -15.86 18.18
C ARG A 150 -2.90 -16.97 17.20
N PRO A 151 -2.69 -16.76 15.88
CA PRO A 151 -2.61 -17.83 14.90
C PRO A 151 -1.59 -18.89 15.31
N GLY A 152 -1.92 -20.18 15.16
CA GLY A 152 -1.05 -21.30 15.54
C GLY A 152 -1.08 -21.68 17.02
N GLY A 153 -1.74 -20.90 17.88
CA GLY A 153 -1.87 -21.19 19.31
C GLY A 153 -0.59 -20.89 20.11
N LYS A 154 -0.26 -21.74 21.09
CA LYS A 154 0.80 -21.45 22.06
C LYS A 154 2.18 -21.29 21.38
N PRO A 155 2.91 -20.18 21.62
CA PRO A 155 4.29 -20.02 21.15
C PRO A 155 5.20 -21.14 21.62
N LEU A 156 6.13 -21.58 20.77
CA LEU A 156 7.11 -22.62 21.11
C LEU A 156 8.24 -22.10 22.01
N GLU A 157 8.66 -20.85 21.79
CA GLU A 157 9.70 -20.16 22.54
C GLU A 157 9.31 -18.68 22.73
N SER A 158 9.73 -18.10 23.85
CA SER A 158 9.58 -16.67 24.13
C SER A 158 10.84 -15.90 23.75
N ALA A 159 10.68 -14.65 23.35
CA ALA A 159 11.81 -13.83 22.94
C ALA A 159 12.74 -13.49 24.11
N THR A 160 14.04 -13.45 23.81
CA THR A 160 15.05 -12.82 24.67
C THR A 160 15.23 -11.36 24.27
N ARG A 161 15.34 -10.48 25.26
CA ARG A 161 15.64 -9.06 25.04
C ARG A 161 17.13 -8.85 24.80
N TYR A 162 17.48 -8.08 23.78
CA TYR A 162 18.83 -7.62 23.48
C TYR A 162 18.88 -6.10 23.51
N ARG A 163 19.99 -5.53 23.96
CA ARG A 163 20.17 -4.08 23.95
C ARG A 163 20.69 -3.59 22.60
N TYR A 164 21.61 -4.35 22.01
CA TYR A 164 22.28 -4.00 20.76
C TYR A 164 22.03 -5.07 19.69
N HIS A 165 21.90 -4.67 18.43
CA HIS A 165 21.57 -5.61 17.35
C HIS A 165 22.71 -6.61 17.14
N GLU A 166 23.95 -6.20 17.35
CA GLU A 166 25.13 -7.07 17.24
C GLU A 166 25.08 -8.26 18.22
N GLU A 167 24.45 -8.10 19.38
CA GLU A 167 24.24 -9.19 20.35
C GLU A 167 23.16 -10.15 19.88
N LEU A 168 22.05 -9.62 19.34
CA LEU A 168 20.98 -10.44 18.76
C LEU A 168 21.52 -11.27 17.59
N LEU A 169 22.33 -10.67 16.71
CA LEU A 169 22.88 -11.33 15.52
C LEU A 169 23.88 -12.44 15.83
N LYS A 170 24.52 -12.42 17.01
CA LYS A 170 25.39 -13.51 17.50
C LYS A 170 24.62 -14.75 17.96
N ASN A 171 23.31 -14.68 18.10
CA ASN A 171 22.52 -15.84 18.49
C ASN A 171 22.33 -16.77 17.29
N ASP A 172 22.99 -17.93 17.34
CA ASP A 172 22.92 -18.96 16.30
C ASP A 172 21.53 -19.58 16.14
N LYS A 173 20.64 -19.46 17.14
CA LYS A 173 19.25 -19.92 17.01
C LYS A 173 18.43 -19.07 16.07
N ILE A 174 18.78 -17.80 15.83
CA ILE A 174 18.02 -16.89 14.96
C ILE A 174 18.37 -17.20 13.50
N ASP A 175 17.37 -17.53 12.70
CA ASP A 175 17.54 -17.79 11.25
C ASP A 175 17.43 -16.49 10.45
N ALA A 176 16.56 -15.57 10.88
CA ALA A 176 16.19 -14.39 10.13
C ALA A 176 15.80 -13.21 11.03
N VAL A 177 15.98 -11.98 10.54
CA VAL A 177 15.64 -10.76 11.27
C VAL A 177 14.70 -9.86 10.47
N ILE A 178 13.75 -9.26 11.18
CA ILE A 178 12.95 -8.13 10.70
C ILE A 178 13.59 -6.85 11.24
N ILE A 179 13.86 -5.90 10.37
CA ILE A 179 14.44 -4.59 10.68
C ILE A 179 13.36 -3.53 10.45
N ALA A 180 12.95 -2.87 11.52
CA ALA A 180 11.95 -1.79 11.50
C ALA A 180 12.40 -0.59 12.35
N THR A 181 13.70 -0.31 12.30
CA THR A 181 14.35 0.88 12.86
C THR A 181 14.11 2.12 11.98
N PRO A 182 14.58 3.31 12.36
CA PRO A 182 14.67 4.45 11.44
C PRO A 182 15.63 4.21 10.27
N ASP A 183 15.41 4.90 9.15
CA ASP A 183 16.11 4.67 7.87
C ASP A 183 17.64 4.71 7.99
N HIS A 184 18.19 5.65 8.77
CA HIS A 184 19.64 5.79 8.99
C HIS A 184 20.32 4.60 9.68
N TRP A 185 19.55 3.65 10.20
CA TRP A 185 20.06 2.41 10.79
C TRP A 185 19.88 1.18 9.89
N HIS A 186 19.03 1.25 8.87
CA HIS A 186 18.67 0.09 8.03
C HIS A 186 19.89 -0.54 7.39
N ALA A 187 20.70 0.25 6.68
CA ALA A 187 21.84 -0.22 5.91
C ALA A 187 22.83 -1.01 6.78
N GLN A 188 23.28 -0.41 7.88
CA GLN A 188 24.26 -1.03 8.77
C GLN A 188 23.72 -2.33 9.36
N ILE A 189 22.51 -2.32 9.92
CA ILE A 189 21.93 -3.51 10.57
C ILE A 189 21.71 -4.62 9.53
N ALA A 190 21.22 -4.28 8.33
CA ALA A 190 20.98 -5.25 7.27
C ALA A 190 22.29 -5.87 6.76
N MET A 191 23.35 -5.07 6.61
CA MET A 191 24.68 -5.57 6.24
C MET A 191 25.28 -6.45 7.34
N ASP A 192 25.17 -6.05 8.61
CA ASP A 192 25.63 -6.85 9.76
C ASP A 192 24.90 -8.20 9.81
N ALA A 193 23.57 -8.18 9.64
CA ALA A 193 22.75 -9.39 9.61
C ALA A 193 23.12 -10.31 8.44
N ALA A 194 23.28 -9.75 7.25
CA ALA A 194 23.70 -10.49 6.06
C ALA A 194 25.07 -11.15 6.25
N ASN A 195 26.04 -10.42 6.84
CA ASN A 195 27.38 -10.96 7.13
C ASN A 195 27.36 -12.02 8.24
N ALA A 196 26.41 -11.95 9.18
CA ALA A 196 26.15 -12.98 10.18
C ALA A 196 25.34 -14.18 9.63
N GLY A 197 25.06 -14.21 8.32
CA GLY A 197 24.32 -15.30 7.67
C GLY A 197 22.82 -15.32 7.98
N LYS A 198 22.26 -14.21 8.48
CA LYS A 198 20.83 -14.10 8.81
C LYS A 198 20.07 -13.55 7.62
N HIS A 199 18.91 -14.14 7.31
CA HIS A 199 18.01 -13.59 6.31
C HIS A 199 17.39 -12.28 6.79
N VAL A 200 17.09 -11.35 5.88
CA VAL A 200 16.69 -9.98 6.24
C VAL A 200 15.36 -9.60 5.60
N TYR A 201 14.41 -9.17 6.43
CA TYR A 201 13.30 -8.32 6.03
C TYR A 201 13.63 -6.90 6.51
N CYS A 202 13.76 -5.93 5.61
CA CYS A 202 14.00 -4.53 5.97
C CYS A 202 12.81 -3.68 5.58
N GLU A 203 12.30 -2.84 6.48
CA GLU A 203 11.27 -1.87 6.11
C GLU A 203 11.74 -0.90 5.02
N LYS A 204 10.76 -0.31 4.29
CA LYS A 204 11.06 0.68 3.25
C LYS A 204 11.63 1.97 3.85
N GLY A 205 12.16 2.84 2.98
CA GLY A 205 13.13 3.86 3.43
C GLY A 205 14.51 3.21 3.56
N LEU A 206 14.89 2.43 2.55
CA LEU A 206 15.95 1.42 2.60
C LEU A 206 17.24 1.93 3.24
N THR A 207 17.61 3.18 2.95
CA THR A 207 18.86 3.81 3.36
C THR A 207 18.70 5.32 3.49
N ARG A 208 19.58 5.97 4.26
CA ARG A 208 19.61 7.43 4.39
C ARG A 208 20.40 8.07 3.23
N THR A 209 21.42 7.38 2.72
CA THR A 209 22.24 7.88 1.60
C THR A 209 22.28 6.91 0.42
N PHE A 210 22.59 7.44 -0.76
CA PHE A 210 22.74 6.64 -1.97
C PHE A 210 23.84 5.58 -1.86
N ASP A 211 25.00 5.93 -1.30
CA ASP A 211 26.14 5.02 -1.18
C ASP A 211 25.81 3.82 -0.28
N GLU A 212 25.11 4.06 0.83
CA GLU A 212 24.57 2.99 1.69
C GLU A 212 23.70 2.00 0.90
N ALA A 213 22.93 2.46 -0.10
CA ALA A 213 22.07 1.59 -0.91
C ALA A 213 22.89 0.66 -1.82
N ILE A 214 23.99 1.17 -2.39
CA ILE A 214 24.92 0.37 -3.20
C ILE A 214 25.65 -0.65 -2.34
N ASP A 215 26.14 -0.24 -1.16
CA ASP A 215 26.85 -1.12 -0.23
C ASP A 215 25.95 -2.26 0.28
N LEU A 216 24.70 -1.93 0.60
CA LEU A 216 23.71 -2.93 1.02
C LEU A 216 23.38 -3.89 -0.12
N TYR A 217 23.17 -3.39 -1.34
CA TYR A 217 22.94 -4.21 -2.52
C TYR A 217 24.10 -5.20 -2.72
N ASP A 218 25.33 -4.70 -2.78
CA ASP A 218 26.52 -5.53 -3.00
C ASP A 218 26.72 -6.55 -1.87
N THR A 219 26.43 -6.16 -0.62
CA THR A 219 26.51 -7.07 0.53
C THR A 219 25.51 -8.21 0.42
N VAL A 220 24.24 -7.94 0.11
CA VAL A 220 23.22 -8.98 -0.06
C VAL A 220 23.55 -9.88 -1.25
N LYS A 221 24.03 -9.32 -2.38
CA LYS A 221 24.46 -10.11 -3.54
C LYS A 221 25.64 -11.03 -3.21
N ARG A 222 26.59 -10.55 -2.40
CA ARG A 222 27.78 -11.30 -1.99
C ARG A 222 27.47 -12.41 -0.97
N THR A 223 26.64 -12.14 0.02
CA THR A 223 26.31 -13.11 1.08
C THR A 223 25.26 -14.13 0.63
N GLY A 224 24.45 -13.79 -0.38
CA GLY A 224 23.44 -14.68 -0.94
C GLY A 224 22.23 -14.89 -0.03
N ILE A 225 22.05 -14.07 1.01
CA ILE A 225 20.89 -14.17 1.89
C ILE A 225 19.59 -13.82 1.13
N THR A 226 18.49 -14.46 1.53
CA THR A 226 17.15 -13.97 1.18
C THR A 226 16.87 -12.63 1.85
N PHE A 227 16.77 -11.58 1.03
CA PHE A 227 16.43 -10.22 1.44
C PHE A 227 15.05 -9.81 0.89
N GLN A 228 14.23 -9.14 1.71
CA GLN A 228 13.01 -8.49 1.25
C GLN A 228 12.89 -7.06 1.79
N LEU A 229 12.55 -6.10 0.91
CA LEU A 229 12.19 -4.73 1.28
C LEU A 229 10.68 -4.61 1.59
N GLY A 230 10.31 -3.86 2.61
CA GLY A 230 8.98 -3.82 3.23
C GLY A 230 7.85 -3.13 2.45
N HIS A 231 7.66 -3.45 1.18
CA HIS A 231 6.54 -2.94 0.36
C HIS A 231 5.34 -3.92 0.34
N GLN A 232 4.57 -3.98 1.43
CA GLN A 232 3.41 -4.90 1.52
C GLN A 232 2.33 -4.68 0.44
N ASN A 233 2.28 -3.50 -0.17
CA ASN A 233 1.33 -3.20 -1.25
C ASN A 233 1.51 -4.12 -2.46
N ARG A 234 2.67 -4.79 -2.61
CA ARG A 234 2.88 -5.81 -3.64
C ARG A 234 1.95 -7.02 -3.52
N GLN A 235 1.32 -7.20 -2.37
CA GLN A 235 0.35 -8.27 -2.12
C GLN A 235 -1.10 -7.88 -2.43
N VAL A 236 -1.35 -6.64 -2.87
CA VAL A 236 -2.69 -6.15 -3.22
C VAL A 236 -3.09 -6.67 -4.60
N GLU A 237 -4.22 -7.37 -4.68
CA GLU A 237 -4.70 -8.01 -5.92
C GLU A 237 -4.96 -6.98 -7.04
N ALA A 238 -5.36 -5.76 -6.68
CA ALA A 238 -5.59 -4.67 -7.63
C ALA A 238 -4.35 -4.35 -8.49
N ASN A 239 -3.14 -4.47 -7.95
CA ASN A 239 -1.91 -4.21 -8.72
C ASN A 239 -1.72 -5.26 -9.81
N GLU A 240 -1.99 -6.53 -9.51
CA GLU A 240 -1.88 -7.61 -10.50
C GLU A 240 -2.93 -7.48 -11.59
N LYS A 241 -4.16 -7.08 -11.23
CA LYS A 241 -5.23 -6.79 -12.20
C LYS A 241 -4.88 -5.57 -13.07
N ALA A 242 -4.35 -4.49 -12.49
CA ALA A 242 -3.89 -3.33 -13.23
C ALA A 242 -2.78 -3.69 -14.24
N LYS A 243 -1.83 -4.53 -13.82
CA LYS A 243 -0.76 -5.06 -14.69
C LYS A 243 -1.31 -5.88 -15.85
N GLN A 244 -2.32 -6.71 -15.62
CA GLN A 244 -2.99 -7.48 -16.68
C GLN A 244 -3.66 -6.55 -17.69
N ILE A 245 -4.38 -5.53 -17.23
CA ILE A 245 -5.05 -4.52 -18.06
C ILE A 245 -4.06 -3.78 -18.96
N ILE A 246 -2.92 -3.35 -18.39
CA ILE A 246 -1.88 -2.66 -19.15
C ILE A 246 -1.26 -3.59 -20.19
N ARG A 247 -0.96 -4.85 -19.82
CA ARG A 247 -0.41 -5.85 -20.75
C ARG A 247 -1.36 -6.22 -21.89
N GLN A 248 -2.66 -6.16 -21.66
CA GLN A 248 -3.68 -6.33 -22.70
C GLN A 248 -3.78 -5.11 -23.64
N GLY A 249 -3.03 -4.04 -23.34
CA GLY A 249 -2.95 -2.85 -24.17
C GLY A 249 -4.14 -1.92 -24.03
N LEU A 250 -5.01 -2.10 -23.01
CA LEU A 250 -6.28 -1.36 -22.90
C LEU A 250 -6.10 0.18 -22.85
N LEU A 251 -4.93 0.65 -22.39
CA LEU A 251 -4.60 2.06 -22.27
C LEU A 251 -3.95 2.65 -23.54
N GLY A 252 -3.49 1.81 -24.47
CA GLY A 252 -2.60 2.26 -25.56
C GLY A 252 -1.20 2.60 -25.02
N ASP A 253 -0.48 3.45 -25.76
CA ASP A 253 0.86 3.91 -25.36
C ASP A 253 0.77 4.84 -24.16
N ILE A 254 1.55 4.57 -23.10
CA ILE A 254 1.53 5.31 -21.84
C ILE A 254 2.74 6.24 -21.79
N ASN A 255 2.51 7.54 -21.76
CA ASN A 255 3.59 8.54 -21.74
C ASN A 255 3.67 9.35 -20.44
N LEU A 256 2.61 9.33 -19.61
CA LEU A 256 2.56 10.07 -18.36
C LEU A 256 1.93 9.23 -17.24
N VAL A 257 2.60 9.22 -16.09
CA VAL A 257 2.05 8.70 -14.83
C VAL A 257 2.08 9.82 -13.79
N GLU A 258 0.99 9.99 -13.08
CA GLU A 258 0.89 10.93 -11.96
C GLU A 258 0.69 10.17 -10.65
N LEU A 259 1.52 10.48 -9.66
CA LEU A 259 1.50 9.94 -8.32
C LEU A 259 1.24 11.06 -7.32
N ALA A 260 0.37 10.80 -6.36
CA ALA A 260 -0.02 11.81 -5.40
C ALA A 260 -0.11 11.26 -3.98
N THR A 261 0.53 11.96 -3.04
CA THR A 261 0.34 11.73 -1.61
C THR A 261 -0.31 12.95 -0.97
N ASN A 262 -1.47 12.75 -0.33
CA ASN A 262 -2.22 13.81 0.31
C ASN A 262 -2.53 13.41 1.75
N ARG A 263 -2.05 14.19 2.72
CA ARG A 263 -2.34 14.03 4.14
C ARG A 263 -2.71 15.38 4.72
N ASN A 264 -3.54 15.42 5.75
CA ASN A 264 -3.88 16.64 6.47
C ASN A 264 -4.13 16.36 7.95
N SER A 265 -3.10 15.87 8.63
CA SER A 265 -3.13 15.71 10.07
C SER A 265 -1.72 15.71 10.65
N PRO A 266 -1.56 16.11 11.93
CA PRO A 266 -0.28 15.97 12.64
C PRO A 266 0.27 14.54 12.53
N TRP A 267 -0.59 13.54 12.70
CA TRP A 267 -0.20 12.14 12.57
C TRP A 267 0.36 11.81 11.18
N GLY A 268 -0.32 12.26 10.13
CA GLY A 268 0.10 12.06 8.74
C GLY A 268 1.38 12.83 8.37
N ALA A 269 1.68 13.91 9.09
CA ALA A 269 2.86 14.73 8.91
C ALA A 269 4.00 14.41 9.90
N TRP A 270 3.91 13.25 10.54
CA TRP A 270 4.88 12.72 11.52
C TRP A 270 5.06 13.58 12.79
N VAL A 271 4.10 14.47 13.06
CA VAL A 271 4.02 15.26 14.29
C VAL A 271 3.28 14.44 15.35
N TRP A 272 3.98 13.47 15.94
CA TRP A 272 3.43 12.55 16.94
C TRP A 272 3.69 13.01 18.36
N ASP A 273 2.84 12.59 19.29
CA ASP A 273 3.11 12.83 20.71
C ASP A 273 4.37 12.10 21.17
N ILE A 274 5.12 12.73 22.08
CA ILE A 274 6.26 12.12 22.75
C ILE A 274 5.72 11.17 23.81
N HIS A 275 6.20 9.93 23.83
CA HIS A 275 5.74 8.96 24.82
C HIS A 275 6.02 9.47 26.24
N PRO A 276 5.08 9.38 27.21
CA PRO A 276 5.27 9.89 28.57
C PRO A 276 6.50 9.30 29.29
N GLU A 277 6.83 8.05 28.98
CA GLU A 277 8.02 7.37 29.52
C GLU A 277 9.31 7.63 28.72
N GLY A 278 9.28 8.45 27.66
CA GLY A 278 10.45 8.79 26.86
C GLY A 278 11.38 9.73 27.61
N ASN A 279 12.51 9.22 28.10
CA ASN A 279 13.53 9.99 28.81
C ASN A 279 14.90 9.29 28.71
N SER A 280 15.95 9.90 29.26
CA SER A 280 17.33 9.40 29.16
C SER A 280 17.58 8.07 29.84
N LYS A 281 16.67 7.62 30.71
CA LYS A 281 16.78 6.30 31.38
C LYS A 281 16.18 5.18 30.55
N THR A 282 15.22 5.50 29.68
CA THR A 282 14.48 4.51 28.89
C THR A 282 14.90 4.47 27.43
N ILE A 283 15.59 5.50 26.93
CA ILE A 283 16.03 5.62 25.54
C ILE A 283 17.55 5.65 25.45
N ASP A 284 18.13 4.77 24.64
CA ASP A 284 19.54 4.82 24.23
C ASP A 284 19.78 5.86 23.13
N TRP A 285 19.85 7.13 23.51
CA TRP A 285 19.99 8.21 22.52
C TRP A 285 21.34 8.19 21.80
N ASP A 286 22.42 7.91 22.52
CA ASP A 286 23.77 7.91 21.95
C ASP A 286 23.93 6.83 20.89
N THR A 287 23.33 5.66 21.12
CA THR A 287 23.23 4.63 20.08
C THR A 287 22.31 5.10 18.97
N PHE A 288 21.10 5.59 19.26
CA PHE A 288 20.16 6.04 18.24
C PHE A 288 20.81 7.00 17.23
N GLN A 289 21.49 8.04 17.70
CA GLN A 289 22.08 9.06 16.84
C GLN A 289 23.45 8.68 16.25
N LYS A 290 23.97 7.48 16.51
CA LYS A 290 25.33 7.09 16.11
C LYS A 290 25.60 7.27 14.60
N PRO A 291 24.70 6.86 13.68
CA PRO A 291 24.86 7.05 12.24
C PRO A 291 24.51 8.47 11.75
N ALA A 292 23.87 9.29 12.59
CA ALA A 292 23.47 10.63 12.19
C ALA A 292 24.70 11.51 11.97
N PRO A 293 24.74 12.32 10.89
CA PRO A 293 25.87 13.19 10.60
C PRO A 293 25.98 14.33 11.61
N ASN A 294 24.84 14.80 12.15
CA ASN A 294 24.79 15.85 13.16
C ASN A 294 24.24 15.29 14.48
N LYS A 295 25.09 15.27 15.51
CA LYS A 295 24.75 14.75 16.84
C LYS A 295 24.39 15.87 17.80
N ILE A 296 23.44 15.62 18.69
CA ILE A 296 22.98 16.56 19.72
C ILE A 296 22.95 15.88 21.09
N GLY A 297 23.08 16.68 22.16
CA GLY A 297 22.89 16.20 23.52
C GLY A 297 21.44 15.76 23.78
N PHE A 298 21.24 14.86 24.73
CA PHE A 298 19.90 14.46 25.14
C PHE A 298 19.13 15.65 25.75
N GLY A 299 17.89 15.85 25.33
CA GLY A 299 17.03 16.94 25.76
C GLY A 299 15.68 16.91 25.03
N GLU A 300 14.93 18.01 25.08
CA GLU A 300 13.63 18.11 24.42
C GLU A 300 13.72 17.85 22.91
N GLU A 301 14.76 18.38 22.26
CA GLU A 301 14.94 18.23 20.83
C GLU A 301 15.40 16.82 20.43
N ALA A 302 16.19 16.15 21.28
CA ALA A 302 16.50 14.72 21.10
C ALA A 302 15.24 13.85 21.19
N LEU A 303 14.34 14.14 22.13
CA LEU A 303 13.07 13.42 22.24
C LEU A 303 12.18 13.63 21.01
N LYS A 304 12.05 14.86 20.53
CA LYS A 304 11.34 15.17 19.28
C LYS A 304 11.94 14.38 18.11
N ARG A 305 13.26 14.42 17.94
CA ARG A 305 13.98 13.70 16.88
C ARG A 305 13.87 12.18 17.01
N PHE A 306 13.89 11.62 18.21
CA PHE A 306 13.69 10.18 18.43
C PHE A 306 12.31 9.72 17.94
N PHE A 307 11.25 10.41 18.35
CA PHE A 307 9.88 10.02 18.01
C PHE A 307 9.44 10.47 16.62
N ARG A 308 9.98 11.58 16.09
CA ARG A 308 9.54 12.21 14.83
C ARG A 308 10.64 12.24 13.78
N TRP A 309 11.59 11.31 13.84
CA TRP A 309 12.83 11.29 13.05
C TRP A 309 12.67 11.56 11.54
N ARG A 310 11.52 11.21 10.96
CA ARG A 310 11.17 11.47 9.54
C ARG A 310 11.17 12.95 9.15
N CYS A 311 11.09 13.84 10.13
CA CYS A 311 11.14 15.28 9.92
C CYS A 311 12.57 15.82 9.73
N TRP A 312 13.61 15.00 9.90
CA TRP A 312 15.01 15.43 9.77
C TRP A 312 15.83 14.54 8.83
N TYR A 313 16.59 15.14 7.93
CA TYR A 313 17.51 14.45 7.01
C TYR A 313 18.64 13.71 7.72
N ASP A 314 18.92 14.06 8.98
CA ASP A 314 19.87 13.33 9.83
C ASP A 314 19.48 11.85 10.00
N TYR A 315 18.20 11.52 9.89
CA TYR A 315 17.68 10.19 10.25
C TYR A 315 16.94 9.47 9.12
N GLY A 316 16.62 10.15 8.00
CA GLY A 316 15.95 9.57 6.83
C GLY A 316 15.83 10.55 5.68
N THR A 317 14.96 10.27 4.70
CA THR A 317 14.83 11.09 3.47
C THR A 317 13.44 11.74 3.31
N GLY A 318 12.64 11.75 4.37
CA GLY A 318 11.37 12.46 4.40
C GLY A 318 10.32 11.89 3.45
N LEU A 319 9.64 12.78 2.71
CA LEU A 319 8.60 12.38 1.74
C LEU A 319 9.10 11.40 0.68
N SER A 320 10.37 11.49 0.29
CA SER A 320 10.97 10.64 -0.76
C SER A 320 11.02 9.17 -0.33
N GLY A 321 11.80 8.83 0.69
CA GLY A 321 11.89 7.45 1.18
C GLY A 321 10.69 6.99 1.99
N ASP A 322 9.90 7.90 2.58
CA ASP A 322 8.71 7.49 3.35
C ASP A 322 7.48 7.26 2.46
N LEU A 323 7.09 8.19 1.60
CA LEU A 323 5.79 8.13 0.93
C LEU A 323 5.89 7.87 -0.57
N LEU A 324 6.78 8.58 -1.26
CA LEU A 324 7.04 8.33 -2.67
C LEU A 324 7.47 6.88 -2.89
N SER A 325 8.32 6.32 -2.03
CA SER A 325 8.77 4.92 -2.14
C SER A 325 7.61 3.92 -2.30
N HIS A 326 6.51 4.11 -1.57
CA HIS A 326 5.32 3.25 -1.68
C HIS A 326 4.62 3.39 -3.04
N ASP A 327 4.39 4.61 -3.50
CA ASP A 327 3.72 4.88 -4.76
C ASP A 327 4.59 4.47 -5.96
N PHE A 328 5.90 4.71 -5.87
CA PHE A 328 6.88 4.29 -6.84
C PHE A 328 6.93 2.76 -6.96
N ASP A 329 7.07 2.03 -5.85
CA ASP A 329 7.11 0.58 -5.86
C ASP A 329 5.84 -0.04 -6.47
N ALA A 330 4.67 0.51 -6.13
CA ALA A 330 3.39 0.06 -6.67
C ALA A 330 3.34 0.21 -8.20
N ILE A 331 3.71 1.37 -8.74
CA ILE A 331 3.76 1.55 -10.20
C ILE A 331 4.87 0.72 -10.84
N ASN A 332 6.02 0.61 -10.19
CA ASN A 332 7.13 -0.21 -10.69
C ASN A 332 6.73 -1.70 -10.78
N GLN A 333 5.94 -2.22 -9.85
CA GLN A 333 5.35 -3.57 -9.93
C GLN A 333 4.43 -3.72 -11.14
N ILE A 334 3.56 -2.72 -11.36
CA ILE A 334 2.52 -2.73 -12.37
C ILE A 334 3.13 -2.61 -13.78
N MET A 335 4.04 -1.66 -13.97
CA MET A 335 4.57 -1.27 -15.28
C MET A 335 5.98 -1.79 -15.58
N GLY A 336 6.74 -2.23 -14.57
CA GLY A 336 8.14 -2.62 -14.76
C GLY A 336 9.02 -1.43 -15.16
N LEU A 337 8.96 -0.34 -14.39
CA LEU A 337 9.65 0.91 -14.70
C LEU A 337 11.18 0.74 -14.67
N GLY A 338 11.73 0.16 -13.61
CA GLY A 338 13.17 0.16 -13.34
C GLY A 338 13.63 1.49 -12.74
N ILE A 339 14.90 1.84 -12.96
CA ILE A 339 15.49 3.10 -12.47
C ILE A 339 15.28 4.22 -13.52
N PRO A 340 14.83 5.43 -13.12
CA PRO A 340 14.70 6.54 -14.05
C PRO A 340 16.06 7.03 -14.55
N LYS A 341 16.10 7.58 -15.76
CA LYS A 341 17.32 8.17 -16.31
C LYS A 341 17.64 9.51 -15.66
N TYR A 342 16.62 10.34 -15.45
CA TYR A 342 16.76 11.65 -14.82
C TYR A 342 15.71 11.86 -13.73
N ALA A 343 16.06 12.65 -12.71
CA ALA A 343 15.12 13.16 -11.73
C ALA A 343 15.32 14.66 -11.47
N SER A 344 14.21 15.38 -11.27
CA SER A 344 14.19 16.77 -10.82
C SER A 344 13.17 16.96 -9.70
N SER A 345 13.53 17.61 -8.60
CA SER A 345 12.65 17.80 -7.44
C SER A 345 12.63 19.23 -6.92
N SER A 346 11.49 19.64 -6.37
CA SER A 346 11.30 20.93 -5.71
C SER A 346 10.22 20.85 -4.62
N GLY A 347 10.22 21.78 -3.68
CA GLY A 347 9.32 21.72 -2.53
C GLY A 347 9.73 22.70 -1.44
N GLY A 348 9.08 22.60 -0.28
CA GLY A 348 9.43 23.42 0.86
C GLY A 348 8.64 23.06 2.10
N ILE A 349 9.02 23.70 3.21
CA ILE A 349 8.28 23.67 4.47
C ILE A 349 7.34 24.87 4.45
N TYR A 350 6.06 24.65 4.15
CA TYR A 350 5.08 25.73 3.99
C TYR A 350 4.08 25.80 5.14
N TYR A 351 3.74 24.68 5.78
CA TYR A 351 2.70 24.59 6.82
C TYR A 351 3.24 24.22 8.20
N TYR A 352 3.95 23.09 8.35
CA TYR A 352 4.46 22.60 9.63
C TYR A 352 5.78 23.29 10.00
N LYS A 353 5.66 24.41 10.74
CA LYS A 353 6.81 25.20 11.24
C LYS A 353 7.36 24.67 12.58
N ASP A 354 7.61 23.37 12.66
CA ASP A 354 7.99 22.66 13.89
C ASP A 354 9.51 22.41 14.03
N GLY A 355 10.34 23.07 13.22
CA GLY A 355 11.80 22.92 13.24
C GLY A 355 12.34 21.76 12.40
N ARG A 356 11.47 21.09 11.62
CA ARG A 356 11.89 20.13 10.59
C ARG A 356 12.80 20.76 9.54
N ASP A 357 13.63 19.95 8.90
CA ASP A 357 14.39 20.33 7.69
C ASP A 357 13.90 19.58 6.42
N VAL A 358 13.06 18.56 6.61
CA VAL A 358 12.34 17.88 5.54
C VAL A 358 11.11 18.69 5.12
N PRO A 359 10.86 18.92 3.82
CA PRO A 359 9.70 19.66 3.34
C PRO A 359 8.38 18.93 3.59
N ASP A 360 7.30 19.70 3.76
CA ASP A 360 5.92 19.20 3.93
C ASP A 360 5.10 19.25 2.63
N VAL A 361 5.66 19.90 1.61
CA VAL A 361 5.21 19.86 0.21
C VAL A 361 6.41 19.51 -0.67
N TRP A 362 6.29 18.45 -1.46
CA TRP A 362 7.36 17.94 -2.35
C TRP A 362 6.79 17.58 -3.72
N ASN A 363 7.51 17.90 -4.78
CA ASN A 363 7.23 17.42 -6.12
C ASN A 363 8.49 16.85 -6.76
N ALA A 364 8.36 15.75 -7.51
CA ALA A 364 9.45 15.11 -8.24
C ALA A 364 8.99 14.75 -9.66
N THR A 365 9.89 14.88 -10.64
CA THR A 365 9.72 14.42 -12.02
C THR A 365 10.78 13.37 -12.30
N PHE A 366 10.38 12.21 -12.81
CA PHE A 366 11.26 11.12 -13.22
C PHE A 366 11.09 10.85 -14.71
N GLU A 367 12.19 10.87 -15.45
CA GLU A 367 12.19 10.70 -16.90
C GLU A 367 12.76 9.34 -17.31
N TYR A 368 12.05 8.66 -18.22
CA TYR A 368 12.47 7.40 -18.84
C TYR A 368 12.46 7.56 -20.37
N PRO A 369 13.48 8.22 -20.96
CA PRO A 369 13.52 8.46 -22.41
C PRO A 369 13.47 7.17 -23.23
N GLU A 370 14.07 6.09 -22.76
CA GLU A 370 14.05 4.78 -23.42
C GLU A 370 12.66 4.09 -23.39
N LYS A 371 11.72 4.64 -22.62
CA LYS A 371 10.34 4.14 -22.48
C LYS A 371 9.30 5.17 -22.90
N ASP A 372 9.71 6.30 -23.48
CA ASP A 372 8.83 7.43 -23.85
C ASP A 372 7.90 7.88 -22.71
N LEU A 373 8.41 7.84 -21.46
CA LEU A 373 7.59 7.96 -20.26
C LEU A 373 8.14 9.00 -19.28
N THR A 374 7.24 9.79 -18.71
CA THR A 374 7.49 10.63 -17.52
C THR A 374 6.61 10.18 -16.36
N VAL A 375 7.19 10.13 -15.16
CA VAL A 375 6.45 9.91 -13.91
C VAL A 375 6.55 11.17 -13.06
N LEU A 376 5.40 11.72 -12.68
CA LEU A 376 5.29 12.86 -11.78
C LEU A 376 4.87 12.37 -10.40
N TYR A 377 5.49 12.94 -9.37
CA TYR A 377 5.08 12.77 -7.98
C TYR A 377 4.79 14.14 -7.38
N SER A 378 3.70 14.25 -6.64
CA SER A 378 3.36 15.44 -5.86
C SER A 378 2.82 15.06 -4.49
N ALA A 379 3.31 15.71 -3.45
CA ALA A 379 2.95 15.44 -2.08
C ALA A 379 2.60 16.72 -1.31
N THR A 380 1.61 16.59 -0.44
CA THR A 380 1.28 17.60 0.57
C THR A 380 0.87 16.92 1.88
N LEU A 381 1.39 17.45 2.99
CA LEU A 381 1.04 17.00 4.34
C LEU A 381 -0.02 17.89 5.04
N SER A 382 -0.58 18.87 4.31
CA SER A 382 -1.58 19.83 4.81
C SER A 382 -2.88 19.85 3.98
N SER A 383 -3.15 18.84 3.15
CA SER A 383 -4.42 18.68 2.43
C SER A 383 -4.79 17.21 2.22
N ASN A 384 -6.06 16.88 2.46
CA ASN A 384 -6.62 15.53 2.27
C ASN A 384 -7.40 15.41 0.94
N ASP A 385 -7.41 16.45 0.11
CA ASP A 385 -8.15 16.42 -1.16
C ASP A 385 -7.56 15.38 -2.10
N ALA A 386 -8.25 14.26 -2.33
CA ALA A 386 -7.68 13.08 -2.96
C ALA A 386 -7.52 13.25 -4.48
N ARG A 387 -6.28 13.21 -4.97
CA ARG A 387 -5.96 13.33 -6.42
C ARG A 387 -5.95 11.98 -7.14
N GLY A 388 -5.61 10.91 -6.41
CA GLY A 388 -5.41 9.55 -6.91
C GLY A 388 -4.17 9.42 -7.79
N ASN A 389 -3.74 8.17 -8.04
CA ASN A 389 -2.63 7.90 -8.97
C ASN A 389 -3.21 7.60 -10.36
N ARG A 390 -2.60 8.16 -11.41
CA ARG A 390 -3.10 8.05 -12.79
C ARG A 390 -2.03 7.48 -13.70
N ILE A 391 -2.45 6.56 -14.56
CA ILE A 391 -1.64 5.99 -15.63
C ILE A 391 -2.34 6.39 -16.94
N MET A 392 -1.72 7.32 -17.67
CA MET A 392 -2.36 8.01 -18.79
C MET A 392 -1.81 7.46 -20.10
N GLY A 393 -2.61 6.63 -20.74
CA GLY A 393 -2.32 6.14 -22.08
C GLY A 393 -3.15 6.84 -23.15
N HIS A 394 -2.68 6.72 -24.40
CA HIS A 394 -3.28 7.34 -25.57
C HIS A 394 -4.77 6.99 -25.76
N ASP A 395 -5.17 5.76 -25.43
CA ASP A 395 -6.53 5.27 -25.65
C ASP A 395 -7.40 5.28 -24.39
N ALA A 396 -6.78 5.19 -23.22
CA ALA A 396 -7.49 5.22 -21.95
C ALA A 396 -6.60 5.64 -20.79
N THR A 397 -7.23 6.18 -19.74
CA THR A 397 -6.58 6.47 -18.47
C THR A 397 -7.05 5.51 -17.39
N MET A 398 -6.11 4.92 -16.65
CA MET A 398 -6.37 4.19 -15.41
C MET A 398 -6.19 5.10 -14.21
N GLN A 399 -7.16 5.12 -13.29
CA GLN A 399 -7.08 5.82 -12.02
C GLN A 399 -7.10 4.81 -10.86
N MET A 400 -5.99 4.72 -10.13
CA MET A 400 -5.84 3.87 -8.95
C MET A 400 -6.52 4.51 -7.74
N GLY A 401 -7.10 3.67 -6.88
CA GLY A 401 -7.91 4.10 -5.73
C GLY A 401 -9.37 4.38 -6.05
N GLY A 402 -9.81 4.07 -7.28
CA GLY A 402 -11.18 4.32 -7.71
C GLY A 402 -11.58 5.78 -7.50
N GLN A 403 -12.78 6.01 -6.96
CA GLN A 403 -13.26 7.37 -6.64
C GLN A 403 -12.80 7.90 -5.26
N SER A 404 -12.13 7.10 -4.43
CA SER A 404 -11.69 7.52 -3.09
C SER A 404 -10.24 7.98 -3.03
N GLY A 405 -9.43 7.66 -4.05
CA GLY A 405 -8.05 8.12 -4.19
C GLY A 405 -7.06 7.58 -3.14
N GLY A 406 -7.43 6.55 -2.38
CA GLY A 406 -6.56 5.93 -1.36
C GLY A 406 -5.54 4.90 -1.91
N GLY A 407 -5.05 5.09 -3.13
CA GLY A 407 -4.13 4.15 -3.78
C GLY A 407 -4.76 2.80 -4.15
N SER A 408 -3.96 1.83 -4.59
CA SER A 408 -4.46 0.60 -5.23
C SER A 408 -5.30 -0.32 -4.34
N VAL A 409 -5.24 -0.15 -3.02
CA VAL A 409 -6.04 -0.90 -2.03
C VAL A 409 -7.54 -0.73 -2.25
N HIS A 410 -7.99 0.34 -2.92
CA HIS A 410 -9.39 0.58 -3.25
C HIS A 410 -9.77 0.18 -4.69
N GLY A 411 -8.89 -0.54 -5.40
CA GLY A 411 -9.11 -0.93 -6.79
C GLY A 411 -8.76 0.18 -7.78
N PHE A 412 -9.36 0.13 -8.96
CA PHE A 412 -9.12 1.12 -10.01
C PHE A 412 -10.27 1.18 -11.02
N ILE A 413 -10.31 2.27 -11.77
CA ILE A 413 -11.19 2.44 -12.92
C ILE A 413 -10.36 2.74 -14.17
N VAL A 414 -10.89 2.38 -15.34
CA VAL A 414 -10.32 2.75 -16.64
C VAL A 414 -11.38 3.48 -17.44
N LYS A 415 -11.04 4.65 -17.96
CA LYS A 415 -11.91 5.46 -18.83
C LYS A 415 -11.27 5.62 -20.19
N ALA A 416 -12.05 5.36 -21.24
CA ALA A 416 -11.60 5.61 -22.60
C ALA A 416 -11.36 7.11 -22.81
N ASP A 417 -10.30 7.44 -23.54
CA ASP A 417 -10.07 8.79 -24.03
C ASP A 417 -11.11 9.14 -25.11
N PRO A 418 -11.75 10.33 -25.07
CA PRO A 418 -12.70 10.76 -26.10
C PRO A 418 -12.13 10.77 -27.52
N GLU A 419 -10.81 10.96 -27.67
CA GLU A 419 -10.09 11.03 -28.94
C GLU A 419 -9.28 9.75 -29.23
N SER A 420 -9.56 8.66 -28.50
CA SER A 420 -8.88 7.38 -28.69
C SER A 420 -8.96 6.89 -30.13
N THR A 421 -7.80 6.57 -30.71
CA THR A 421 -7.71 5.99 -32.04
C THR A 421 -8.17 4.53 -32.06
N ARG A 422 -7.92 3.76 -30.98
CA ARG A 422 -8.40 2.38 -30.84
C ARG A 422 -9.91 2.28 -30.66
N TYR A 423 -10.51 3.21 -29.89
CA TYR A 423 -11.93 3.15 -29.52
C TYR A 423 -12.83 4.00 -30.41
N LYS A 424 -12.29 4.67 -31.44
CA LYS A 424 -12.99 5.61 -32.31
C LYS A 424 -14.37 5.14 -32.78
N GLU A 425 -14.45 4.00 -33.47
CA GLU A 425 -15.73 3.48 -33.98
C GLU A 425 -16.73 3.18 -32.86
N ARG A 426 -16.24 2.71 -31.70
CA ARG A 426 -17.07 2.39 -30.53
C ARG A 426 -17.55 3.65 -29.81
N LEU A 427 -16.77 4.72 -29.82
CA LEU A 427 -17.14 6.04 -29.33
C LEU A 427 -18.19 6.69 -30.24
N GLU A 428 -17.93 6.73 -31.56
CA GLU A 428 -18.82 7.32 -32.57
C GLU A 428 -20.19 6.61 -32.61
N SER A 429 -20.21 5.28 -32.47
CA SER A 429 -21.44 4.48 -32.41
C SER A 429 -22.15 4.53 -31.05
N GLY A 430 -21.58 5.21 -30.04
CA GLY A 430 -22.13 5.32 -28.69
C GLY A 430 -22.06 4.03 -27.87
N ILE A 431 -21.28 3.04 -28.31
CA ILE A 431 -21.04 1.79 -27.59
C ILE A 431 -20.17 2.05 -26.35
N ILE A 432 -19.14 2.88 -26.51
CA ILE A 432 -18.33 3.42 -25.41
C ILE A 432 -18.77 4.86 -25.16
N ASN A 433 -18.93 5.21 -23.90
CA ASN A 433 -19.14 6.59 -23.47
C ASN A 433 -18.01 6.97 -22.51
N SER A 434 -17.12 7.87 -22.95
CA SER A 434 -15.92 8.29 -22.22
C SER A 434 -16.20 8.93 -20.85
N GLN A 435 -17.44 9.37 -20.59
CA GLN A 435 -17.84 9.85 -19.26
C GLN A 435 -17.90 8.73 -18.22
N TYR A 436 -18.10 7.48 -18.66
CA TYR A 436 -18.22 6.31 -17.80
C TYR A 436 -17.00 5.40 -17.94
N PRO A 437 -16.61 4.70 -16.86
CA PRO A 437 -15.55 3.70 -16.95
C PRO A 437 -15.90 2.59 -17.95
N ILE A 438 -14.94 2.26 -18.82
CA ILE A 438 -14.99 1.06 -19.67
C ILE A 438 -14.59 -0.20 -18.89
N TYR A 439 -13.87 -0.02 -17.79
CA TYR A 439 -13.51 -1.08 -16.86
C TYR A 439 -13.47 -0.54 -15.42
N SER A 440 -13.82 -1.38 -14.46
CA SER A 440 -13.74 -1.07 -13.03
C SER A 440 -13.43 -2.33 -12.25
N TYR A 441 -12.44 -2.25 -11.37
CA TYR A 441 -12.10 -3.32 -10.45
C TYR A 441 -12.28 -2.81 -9.01
N SER A 442 -13.04 -3.56 -8.21
CA SER A 442 -13.25 -3.30 -6.79
C SER A 442 -12.79 -4.53 -5.98
N PRO A 443 -11.89 -4.38 -5.01
CA PRO A 443 -11.44 -5.51 -4.20
C PRO A 443 -12.58 -6.17 -3.42
N GLY A 444 -12.60 -7.50 -3.40
CA GLY A 444 -13.60 -8.29 -2.66
C GLY A 444 -14.97 -8.41 -3.31
N SER A 445 -15.25 -7.73 -4.44
CA SER A 445 -16.48 -7.95 -5.20
C SER A 445 -16.36 -9.20 -6.07
N LYS A 446 -17.27 -10.17 -5.91
CA LYS A 446 -17.42 -11.32 -6.84
C LYS A 446 -17.95 -10.92 -8.23
N GLN A 447 -18.41 -9.68 -8.38
CA GLN A 447 -19.00 -9.15 -9.61
C GLN A 447 -18.01 -8.21 -10.30
N ILE A 448 -17.53 -8.63 -11.47
CA ILE A 448 -16.93 -7.76 -12.48
C ILE A 448 -18.12 -7.03 -13.13
N ASP A 449 -18.62 -5.96 -12.51
CA ASP A 449 -19.81 -5.26 -13.02
C ASP A 449 -19.52 -3.79 -13.30
N GLY A 450 -19.68 -3.42 -14.57
CA GLY A 450 -19.48 -2.07 -15.11
C GLY A 450 -20.57 -1.07 -14.73
N VAL A 451 -21.14 -1.17 -13.53
CA VAL A 451 -22.03 -0.18 -12.92
C VAL A 451 -21.85 -0.21 -11.39
N THR A 452 -21.22 0.84 -10.86
CA THR A 452 -21.00 1.01 -9.41
C THR A 452 -22.34 1.21 -8.69
N SER A 453 -22.75 0.28 -7.83
CA SER A 453 -23.85 0.52 -6.88
C SER A 453 -23.40 1.53 -5.81
N ALA A 454 -24.33 2.32 -5.27
CA ALA A 454 -24.06 3.29 -4.19
C ALA A 454 -23.41 2.64 -2.94
N THR A 455 -23.57 1.34 -2.78
CA THR A 455 -22.97 0.54 -1.71
C THR A 455 -21.45 0.41 -1.84
N SER A 456 -20.91 0.37 -3.06
CA SER A 456 -19.45 0.28 -3.30
C SER A 456 -18.72 1.59 -2.94
N ARG A 457 -19.41 2.74 -3.00
CA ARG A 457 -18.87 4.05 -2.58
C ARG A 457 -18.63 4.14 -1.07
N TYR A 458 -19.42 3.42 -0.27
CA TYR A 458 -19.34 3.47 1.20
C TYR A 458 -18.11 2.74 1.75
N PHE A 459 -17.65 1.67 1.08
CA PHE A 459 -16.50 0.87 1.52
C PHE A 459 -15.14 1.45 1.10
N ALA A 460 -15.10 2.33 0.09
CA ALA A 460 -13.87 2.92 -0.43
C ALA A 460 -13.29 4.06 0.45
N ASN A 461 -14.08 4.63 1.36
CA ASN A 461 -13.69 5.79 2.18
C ASN A 461 -13.06 5.44 3.55
N LYS A 462 -12.81 4.16 3.82
CA LYS A 462 -12.06 3.75 5.00
C LYS A 462 -10.74 3.17 4.54
N GLY A 463 -9.65 3.91 4.77
CA GLY A 463 -8.28 3.49 4.46
C GLY A 463 -7.94 2.23 5.23
N LEU A 464 -8.07 1.10 4.56
CA LEU A 464 -8.12 -0.18 5.22
C LEU A 464 -6.88 -1.00 4.87
N LEU A 465 -6.12 -1.34 5.91
CA LEU A 465 -4.86 -2.10 5.91
C LEU A 465 -5.04 -3.57 5.50
N TYR A 466 -5.95 -3.89 4.59
CA TYR A 466 -6.26 -5.26 4.20
C TYR A 466 -6.48 -5.41 2.69
N THR A 467 -6.24 -6.60 2.17
CA THR A 467 -6.58 -7.01 0.79
C THR A 467 -7.59 -8.16 0.83
N TYR A 468 -8.07 -8.57 -0.33
CA TYR A 468 -8.85 -9.79 -0.48
C TYR A 468 -8.04 -10.86 -1.21
N ARG A 469 -8.17 -12.12 -0.76
CA ARG A 469 -7.77 -13.31 -1.51
C ARG A 469 -8.90 -14.31 -1.45
N GLU A 470 -9.35 -14.79 -2.61
CA GLU A 470 -10.46 -15.75 -2.73
C GLU A 470 -11.74 -15.32 -1.99
N GLY A 471 -11.98 -14.00 -1.93
CA GLY A 471 -13.13 -13.41 -1.23
C GLY A 471 -12.99 -13.29 0.29
N LYS A 472 -11.86 -13.70 0.88
CA LYS A 472 -11.55 -13.51 2.30
C LYS A 472 -10.67 -12.27 2.50
N ARG A 473 -10.92 -11.54 3.59
CA ARG A 473 -10.09 -10.40 4.01
C ARG A 473 -8.78 -10.92 4.61
N VAL A 474 -7.65 -10.41 4.13
CA VAL A 474 -6.31 -10.81 4.57
C VAL A 474 -5.46 -9.56 4.78
N ASP A 475 -4.54 -9.58 5.75
CA ASP A 475 -3.54 -8.53 5.92
C ASP A 475 -2.41 -8.65 4.86
N PRO A 476 -2.18 -7.65 3.99
CA PRO A 476 -1.06 -7.62 3.05
C PRO A 476 0.29 -7.80 3.74
N THR A 477 0.43 -7.32 4.98
CA THR A 477 1.65 -7.46 5.78
C THR A 477 1.91 -8.93 6.09
N HIS A 478 0.90 -9.69 6.50
CA HIS A 478 0.99 -11.13 6.70
C HIS A 478 1.40 -11.85 5.41
N LEU A 479 0.76 -11.53 4.29
CA LEU A 479 1.10 -12.11 2.99
C LEU A 479 2.54 -11.80 2.55
N HIS A 480 3.02 -10.60 2.88
CA HIS A 480 4.35 -10.15 2.50
C HIS A 480 5.43 -10.79 3.38
N VAL A 481 5.19 -10.94 4.69
CA VAL A 481 6.05 -11.72 5.59
C VAL A 481 6.07 -13.19 5.16
N LYS A 482 4.91 -13.77 4.82
CA LYS A 482 4.81 -15.14 4.28
C LYS A 482 5.66 -15.32 3.02
N ASP A 483 5.56 -14.42 2.04
CA ASP A 483 6.34 -14.47 0.80
C ASP A 483 7.85 -14.55 1.06
N TRP A 484 8.35 -13.83 2.06
CA TRP A 484 9.76 -13.89 2.46
C TRP A 484 10.15 -15.17 3.18
N LEU A 485 9.33 -15.65 4.12
CA LEU A 485 9.59 -16.92 4.82
C LEU A 485 9.54 -18.11 3.85
N ASP A 486 8.61 -18.09 2.90
CA ASP A 486 8.50 -19.10 1.86
C ASP A 486 9.70 -19.05 0.91
N ALA A 487 10.21 -17.85 0.59
CA ALA A 487 11.44 -17.68 -0.18
C ALA A 487 12.67 -18.24 0.57
N ILE A 488 12.75 -18.07 1.89
CA ILE A 488 13.79 -18.68 2.72
C ILE A 488 13.73 -20.22 2.62
N ARG A 489 12.55 -20.80 2.85
CA ARG A 489 12.34 -22.26 2.84
C ARG A 489 12.60 -22.90 1.48
N SER A 490 12.19 -22.22 0.41
CA SER A 490 12.36 -22.73 -0.96
C SER A 490 13.76 -22.46 -1.55
N GLY A 491 14.58 -21.63 -0.90
CA GLY A 491 15.80 -21.07 -1.50
C GLY A 491 15.52 -20.11 -2.68
N GLY A 492 14.26 -19.65 -2.80
CA GLY A 492 13.81 -18.73 -3.84
C GLY A 492 14.08 -17.26 -3.52
N GLN A 493 13.43 -16.37 -4.27
CA GLN A 493 13.50 -14.92 -4.07
C GLN A 493 12.10 -14.36 -3.80
N PRO A 494 11.96 -13.45 -2.83
CA PRO A 494 10.69 -12.79 -2.57
C PRO A 494 10.35 -11.77 -3.67
N ARG A 495 9.09 -11.34 -3.72
CA ARG A 495 8.58 -10.40 -4.73
C ARG A 495 9.21 -9.00 -4.67
N CYS A 496 9.71 -8.61 -3.50
CA CYS A 496 10.41 -7.35 -3.27
C CYS A 496 11.86 -7.62 -2.84
N ASN A 497 12.59 -8.38 -3.66
CA ASN A 497 14.00 -8.69 -3.41
C ASN A 497 14.93 -7.47 -3.57
N ILE A 498 16.24 -7.68 -3.38
CA ILE A 498 17.24 -6.62 -3.40
C ILE A 498 17.36 -5.87 -4.73
N GLU A 499 17.05 -6.51 -5.87
CA GLU A 499 17.06 -5.85 -7.18
C GLU A 499 15.94 -4.80 -7.28
N VAL A 500 14.74 -5.17 -6.81
CA VAL A 500 13.59 -4.25 -6.76
C VAL A 500 13.84 -3.14 -5.73
N ALA A 501 14.43 -3.50 -4.59
CA ALA A 501 14.81 -2.55 -3.56
C ALA A 501 15.79 -1.49 -4.09
N LEU A 502 16.76 -1.89 -4.90
CA LEU A 502 17.69 -0.95 -5.53
C LEU A 502 16.97 0.02 -6.47
N HIS A 503 16.00 -0.45 -7.26
CA HIS A 503 15.25 0.43 -8.16
C HIS A 503 14.56 1.58 -7.41
N GLU A 504 13.89 1.25 -6.30
CA GLU A 504 13.22 2.22 -5.44
C GLU A 504 14.22 3.14 -4.75
N ALA A 505 15.26 2.59 -4.12
CA ALA A 505 16.24 3.38 -3.40
C ALA A 505 16.95 4.39 -4.31
N VAL A 506 17.33 3.99 -5.53
CA VAL A 506 17.97 4.91 -6.49
C VAL A 506 17.00 6.01 -6.91
N ALA A 507 15.74 5.70 -7.23
CA ALA A 507 14.75 6.72 -7.60
C ALA A 507 14.50 7.72 -6.45
N CYS A 508 14.34 7.23 -5.22
CA CYS A 508 14.15 8.07 -4.04
C CYS A 508 15.38 8.95 -3.75
N HIS A 509 16.59 8.41 -3.88
CA HIS A 509 17.82 9.20 -3.72
C HIS A 509 18.03 10.20 -4.83
N MET A 510 17.73 9.86 -6.09
CA MET A 510 17.75 10.84 -7.19
C MET A 510 16.83 12.03 -6.91
N ALA A 511 15.62 11.79 -6.39
CA ALA A 511 14.71 12.86 -6.00
C ALA A 511 15.25 13.68 -4.82
N THR A 512 15.72 13.02 -3.76
CA THR A 512 16.29 13.70 -2.58
C THR A 512 17.50 14.55 -2.94
N GLU A 513 18.47 13.99 -3.66
CA GLU A 513 19.67 14.71 -4.10
C GLU A 513 19.34 15.87 -5.03
N SER A 514 18.35 15.71 -5.91
CA SER A 514 17.90 16.81 -6.78
C SER A 514 17.38 17.99 -5.97
N TYR A 515 16.59 17.71 -4.93
CA TYR A 515 16.06 18.74 -4.04
C TYR A 515 17.17 19.42 -3.22
N LEU A 516 18.06 18.63 -2.61
CA LEU A 516 19.13 19.14 -1.76
C LEU A 516 20.15 19.96 -2.55
N GLN A 517 20.47 19.55 -3.78
CA GLN A 517 21.46 20.21 -4.63
C GLN A 517 20.85 21.28 -5.56
N GLY A 518 19.51 21.36 -5.66
CA GLY A 518 18.82 22.33 -6.52
C GLY A 518 19.05 22.12 -8.02
N ARG A 519 19.30 20.89 -8.45
CA ARG A 519 19.63 20.55 -9.86
C ARG A 519 19.03 19.23 -10.30
N LYS A 520 18.99 19.00 -11.61
CA LYS A 520 18.63 17.69 -12.19
C LYS A 520 19.73 16.67 -11.87
N ILE A 521 19.33 15.45 -11.52
CA ILE A 521 20.23 14.31 -11.25
C ILE A 521 20.07 13.28 -12.36
N GLU A 522 21.18 12.74 -12.85
CA GLU A 522 21.22 11.66 -13.83
C GLU A 522 21.67 10.34 -13.19
N TRP A 523 21.05 9.22 -13.58
CA TRP A 523 21.53 7.88 -13.25
C TRP A 523 22.56 7.39 -14.28
N ASP A 524 23.75 7.02 -13.80
CA ASP A 524 24.78 6.33 -14.57
C ASP A 524 24.79 4.83 -14.18
N PRO A 525 24.09 3.96 -14.93
CA PRO A 525 23.97 2.54 -14.59
C PRO A 525 25.30 1.79 -14.71
N LYS A 526 26.24 2.27 -15.53
CA LYS A 526 27.53 1.60 -15.75
C LYS A 526 28.43 1.70 -14.53
N ASN A 527 28.48 2.90 -13.94
CA ASN A 527 29.31 3.17 -12.77
C ASN A 527 28.52 3.12 -11.45
N ARG A 528 27.20 2.91 -11.52
CA ARG A 528 26.26 2.93 -10.39
C ARG A 528 26.41 4.19 -9.53
N ARG A 529 26.25 5.36 -10.15
CA ARG A 529 26.39 6.66 -9.49
C ARG A 529 25.33 7.66 -9.92
N LEU A 530 25.06 8.61 -9.03
CA LEU A 530 24.26 9.80 -9.31
C LEU A 530 25.18 10.89 -9.87
N VAL A 531 24.84 11.45 -11.03
CA VAL A 531 25.61 12.50 -11.72
C VAL A 531 24.90 13.84 -11.62
#